data_AF-A0A3D4G0T9-F1
#
_entry.id   AF-A0A3D4G0T9-F1
#
_cell.length_a   1.000
_cell.length_b   1.000
_cell.length_c   1.000
_cell.angle_alpha   90.00
_cell.angle_beta   90.00
_cell.angle_gamma   90.00
#
_symmetry.space_group_name_H-M   'P 1'
#
loop_
_entity.id
_entity.type
_entity.pdbx_description
1 polymer ?
#
loop_
_entity_poly.entity_id
_entity_poly.type
_entity_poly.pdbx_seq_one_letter_code
_entity_poly.pdbx_strand_id
1 'polypeptide(L)'
;VVLVFLDDALNRWGLTALSAIIAALVVYLPNLALVAIIVGVGFLISGSLEARVSETLAEEGVTRARVIGKAVKGAVLTLVFALALWQLQFAREIVLAAFVICFGSIGVAFALGVGLGTAKAIQQGTSNLFRHTKDEG
;
A
#
# COMPACT_ATOMS: atom_id res chain seq x y z
N VAL A 1 14.65 11.04 -28.08
CA VAL A 1 14.96 11.45 -29.46
C VAL A 1 16.01 10.54 -30.09
N VAL A 2 17.27 10.49 -29.62
CA VAL A 2 18.32 9.61 -30.20
C VAL A 2 17.94 8.12 -30.24
N LEU A 3 17.33 7.60 -29.17
CA LEU A 3 16.92 6.19 -29.12
C LEU A 3 15.78 5.82 -30.08
N VAL A 4 14.91 6.77 -30.40
CA VAL A 4 13.78 6.55 -31.33
C VAL A 4 14.29 6.46 -32.77
N PHE A 5 15.29 7.28 -33.12
CA PHE A 5 15.96 7.20 -34.43
C PHE A 5 16.75 5.90 -34.62
N LEU A 6 17.30 5.36 -33.54
CA LEU A 6 18.06 4.11 -33.58
C LEU A 6 17.13 2.89 -33.79
N ASP A 7 15.96 2.88 -33.15
CA ASP A 7 14.91 1.88 -33.38
C ASP A 7 14.48 1.82 -34.87
N ASP A 8 14.18 2.98 -35.45
CA ASP A 8 13.78 3.14 -36.86
C ASP A 8 14.84 2.71 -37.87
N ALA A 9 16.13 2.86 -37.52
CA ALA A 9 17.25 2.46 -38.37
C ALA A 9 17.48 0.95 -38.32
N LEU A 10 17.39 0.34 -37.14
CA LEU A 10 17.56 -1.11 -36.95
C LEU A 10 16.39 -1.92 -37.55
N ASN A 11 15.17 -1.39 -37.46
CA ASN A 11 13.99 -2.03 -38.03
C ASN A 11 14.08 -2.04 -39.57
N ARG A 12 14.64 -0.99 -40.19
CA ARG A 12 14.96 -0.94 -41.63
C ARG A 12 16.10 -1.89 -42.05
N TRP A 13 17.01 -2.23 -41.13
CA TRP A 13 18.10 -3.20 -41.36
C TRP A 13 17.68 -4.66 -41.13
N GLY A 14 16.40 -4.95 -40.87
CA GLY A 14 15.89 -6.32 -40.72
C GLY A 14 16.24 -6.97 -39.38
N LEU A 15 16.83 -6.22 -38.44
CA LEU A 15 17.21 -6.71 -37.12
C LEU A 15 16.10 -6.38 -36.11
N THR A 16 14.91 -6.92 -36.36
CA THR A 16 13.70 -6.75 -35.53
C THR A 16 13.96 -7.08 -34.05
N ALA A 17 14.80 -8.08 -33.76
CA ALA A 17 15.19 -8.45 -32.40
C ALA A 17 15.95 -7.34 -31.65
N LEU A 18 16.86 -6.62 -32.32
CA LEU A 18 17.60 -5.52 -31.68
C LEU A 18 16.72 -4.26 -31.55
N SER A 19 15.84 -3.99 -32.52
CA SER A 19 14.85 -2.90 -32.40
C SER A 19 13.90 -3.11 -31.22
N ALA A 20 13.40 -4.34 -31.02
CA ALA A 20 12.51 -4.67 -29.90
C ALA A 20 13.15 -4.44 -28.52
N ILE A 21 14.45 -4.72 -28.39
CA ILE A 21 15.22 -4.46 -27.16
C ILE A 21 15.39 -2.95 -26.93
N ILE A 22 15.67 -2.17 -27.99
CA ILE A 22 15.81 -0.71 -27.90
C ILE A 22 14.47 -0.03 -27.58
N ALA A 23 13.39 -0.46 -28.23
CA ALA A 23 12.04 0.01 -27.93
C ALA A 23 11.64 -0.25 -26.47
N ALA A 24 11.94 -1.44 -25.93
CA ALA A 24 11.72 -1.75 -24.52
C ALA A 24 12.54 -0.85 -23.58
N LEU A 25 13.80 -0.57 -23.91
CA LEU A 25 14.67 0.33 -23.15
C LEU A 25 14.13 1.78 -23.10
N VAL A 26 13.58 2.28 -24.21
CA VAL A 26 12.99 3.63 -24.29
C VAL A 26 11.80 3.78 -23.34
N VAL A 27 10.96 2.74 -23.23
CA VAL A 27 9.79 2.75 -22.33
C VAL A 27 10.19 2.50 -20.86
N TYR A 28 11.29 1.78 -20.62
CA TYR A 28 11.75 1.48 -19.26
C TYR A 28 12.38 2.69 -18.56
N LEU A 29 13.11 3.53 -19.30
CA LEU A 29 13.79 4.72 -18.77
C LEU A 29 12.86 5.70 -18.02
N PRO A 30 11.69 6.11 -18.57
CA PRO A 30 10.76 6.98 -17.84
C PRO A 30 10.11 6.28 -16.63
N ASN A 31 9.83 4.97 -16.71
CA ASN A 31 9.29 4.22 -15.58
C ASN A 31 10.28 4.13 -14.41
N LEU A 32 11.58 3.99 -14.70
CA LEU A 32 12.62 3.98 -13.68
C LEU A 32 12.70 5.31 -12.93
N ALA A 33 12.57 6.44 -13.63
CA ALA A 33 12.51 7.76 -13.01
C ALA A 33 11.28 7.90 -12.10
N LEU A 34 10.11 7.42 -12.54
CA LEU A 34 8.89 7.41 -11.72
C LEU A 34 9.06 6.56 -10.45
N VAL A 35 9.67 5.37 -10.56
CA VAL A 35 9.97 4.51 -9.40
C VAL A 35 10.88 5.24 -8.41
N ALA A 36 11.92 5.92 -8.88
CA ALA A 36 12.82 6.68 -8.01
C ALA A 36 12.08 7.78 -7.23
N ILE A 37 11.16 8.49 -7.89
CA ILE A 37 10.31 9.50 -7.26
C ILE A 37 9.38 8.87 -6.22
N ILE A 38 8.69 7.78 -6.56
CA ILE A 38 7.78 7.07 -5.65
C ILE A 38 8.50 6.62 -4.38
N VAL A 39 9.69 6.01 -4.53
CA VAL A 39 10.49 5.54 -3.40
C VAL A 39 10.99 6.72 -2.56
N GLY A 40 11.46 7.79 -3.20
CA GLY A 40 11.93 8.99 -2.51
C GLY A 40 10.82 9.65 -1.69
N VAL A 41 9.67 9.90 -2.31
CA VAL A 41 8.50 10.48 -1.63
C VAL A 41 7.98 9.54 -0.54
N GLY A 42 7.88 8.24 -0.83
CA GLY A 42 7.44 7.24 0.12
C GLY A 42 8.34 7.16 1.37
N PHE A 43 9.66 7.28 1.20
CA PHE A 43 10.58 7.32 2.32
C PHE A 43 10.34 8.54 3.22
N LEU A 44 10.16 9.73 2.63
CA LEU A 44 9.85 10.96 3.38
C LEU A 44 8.54 10.83 4.16
N ILE A 45 7.47 10.39 3.49
CA ILE A 45 6.15 10.20 4.11
C ILE A 45 6.23 9.16 5.24
N SER A 46 6.94 8.05 5.04
CA SER A 46 7.09 7.00 6.05
C SER A 46 7.76 7.51 7.34
N GLY A 47 8.73 8.41 7.21
CA GLY A 47 9.41 9.04 8.35
C GLY A 47 8.51 10.04 9.07
N SER A 48 7.79 10.87 8.33
CA SER A 48 6.81 11.80 8.92
C SER A 48 5.70 11.07 9.67
N LEU A 49 5.19 9.97 9.10
CA LEU A 49 4.14 9.18 9.73
C LEU A 49 4.64 8.42 10.97
N GLU A 50 5.87 7.89 10.94
CA GLU A 50 6.52 7.31 12.13
C GLU A 50 6.50 8.30 13.30
N ALA A 51 6.96 9.53 13.03
CA ALA A 51 7.08 10.58 14.03
C ALA A 51 5.71 10.95 14.61
N ARG A 52 4.73 11.27 13.74
CA ARG A 52 3.36 11.65 14.15
C ARG A 52 2.69 10.58 14.97
N VAL A 53 2.73 9.32 14.52
CA VAL A 53 2.14 8.20 15.25
C VAL A 53 2.84 8.02 16.59
N SER A 54 4.18 8.05 16.62
CA SER A 54 4.90 7.89 17.88
C SER A 54 4.66 9.03 18.88
N GLU A 55 4.44 10.26 18.38
CA GLU A 55 4.15 11.45 19.17
C GLU A 55 2.75 11.33 19.80
N THR A 56 1.72 11.07 19.00
CA THR A 56 0.34 10.91 19.49
C THR A 56 0.21 9.76 20.48
N LEU A 57 0.83 8.60 20.22
CA LEU A 57 0.77 7.48 21.17
C LEU A 57 1.58 7.74 22.46
N ALA A 58 2.63 8.56 22.40
CA ALA A 58 3.38 8.94 23.59
C ALA A 58 2.57 9.89 24.47
N GLU A 59 1.83 10.82 23.88
CA GLU A 59 0.89 11.70 24.60
C GLU A 59 -0.21 10.92 25.32
N GLU A 60 -0.70 9.83 24.74
CA GLU A 60 -1.68 8.93 25.37
C GLU A 60 -1.07 7.96 26.42
N GLY A 61 0.23 8.07 26.71
CA GLY A 61 0.89 7.27 27.74
C GLY A 61 1.21 5.82 27.33
N VAL A 62 1.19 5.50 26.04
CA VAL A 62 1.48 4.15 25.55
C VAL A 62 2.98 3.84 25.68
N THR A 63 3.33 2.90 26.56
CA THR A 63 4.73 2.53 26.89
C THR A 63 5.56 2.08 25.67
N ARG A 64 4.91 1.64 24.59
CA ARG A 64 5.56 1.18 23.34
C ARG A 64 5.26 2.06 22.11
N ALA A 65 4.95 3.34 22.30
CA ALA A 65 4.65 4.29 21.21
C ALA A 65 5.71 4.28 20.09
N ARG A 66 7.01 4.20 20.44
CA ARG A 66 8.11 4.15 19.46
C ARG A 66 8.10 2.88 18.61
N VAL A 67 7.71 1.74 19.18
CA VAL A 67 7.66 0.45 18.46
C VAL A 67 6.50 0.47 17.47
N ILE A 68 5.37 1.03 17.87
CA ILE A 68 4.18 1.16 17.01
C ILE A 68 4.47 2.12 15.86
N GLY A 69 5.10 3.26 16.12
CA GLY A 69 5.54 4.18 15.05
C GLY A 69 6.46 3.50 14.03
N LYS A 70 7.44 2.72 14.50
CA LYS A 70 8.33 1.93 13.61
C LYS A 70 7.57 0.88 12.81
N ALA A 71 6.57 0.22 13.41
CA ALA A 71 5.73 -0.74 12.71
C ALA A 71 4.93 -0.08 11.57
N VAL A 72 4.37 1.12 11.82
CA VAL A 72 3.69 1.92 10.80
C VAL A 72 4.64 2.29 9.67
N LYS A 73 5.85 2.77 9.98
CA LYS A 73 6.86 3.03 8.95
C LYS A 73 7.17 1.81 8.11
N GLY A 74 7.38 0.65 8.76
CA GLY A 74 7.61 -0.61 8.07
C GLY A 74 6.47 -0.95 7.10
N ALA A 75 5.22 -0.83 7.56
CA ALA A 75 4.05 -1.08 6.74
C ALA A 75 3.96 -0.14 5.52
N VAL A 76 4.18 1.17 5.72
CA VAL A 76 4.20 2.15 4.63
C VAL A 76 5.31 1.84 3.64
N LEU A 77 6.50 1.50 4.11
CA LEU A 77 7.66 1.24 3.26
C LEU A 77 7.48 -0.05 2.43
N THR A 78 6.87 -1.09 3.00
CA THR A 78 6.44 -2.29 2.26
C THR A 78 5.45 -1.93 1.15
N LEU A 79 4.51 -1.04 1.44
CA LEU A 79 3.49 -0.58 0.47
C LEU A 79 4.14 0.23 -0.66
N VAL A 80 5.04 1.14 -0.34
CA VAL A 80 5.84 1.91 -1.31
C VAL A 80 6.67 0.98 -2.18
N PHE A 81 7.28 -0.06 -1.60
CA PHE A 81 8.06 -1.04 -2.36
C PHE A 81 7.18 -1.84 -3.33
N ALA A 82 6.00 -2.27 -2.90
CA ALA A 82 5.03 -2.93 -3.78
C ALA A 82 4.61 -2.01 -4.94
N LEU A 83 4.35 -0.72 -4.67
CA LEU A 83 4.03 0.27 -5.70
C LEU A 83 5.20 0.52 -6.67
N ALA A 84 6.43 0.55 -6.16
CA ALA A 84 7.63 0.66 -6.98
C ALA A 84 7.78 -0.54 -7.95
N LEU A 85 7.58 -1.77 -7.46
CA LEU A 85 7.59 -2.96 -8.30
C LEU A 85 6.50 -2.93 -9.37
N TRP A 86 5.29 -2.48 -9.01
CA TRP A 86 4.18 -2.32 -9.93
C TRP A 86 4.45 -1.26 -11.01
N GLN A 87 5.13 -0.15 -10.66
CA GLN A 87 5.47 0.91 -11.60
C GLN A 87 6.60 0.50 -12.56
N LEU A 88 7.49 -0.40 -12.14
CA LEU A 88 8.54 -0.97 -12.99
C LEU A 88 7.99 -1.83 -14.15
N GLN A 89 6.68 -2.11 -14.16
CA GLN A 89 5.99 -2.94 -15.15
C GLN A 89 6.45 -4.40 -15.20
N PHE A 90 7.36 -4.81 -14.30
CA PHE A 90 7.78 -6.20 -14.17
C PHE A 90 6.64 -7.01 -13.53
N ALA A 91 5.93 -7.80 -14.34
CA ALA A 91 4.82 -8.64 -13.88
C ALA A 91 3.75 -7.89 -13.05
N ARG A 92 3.35 -6.71 -13.55
CA ARG A 92 2.39 -5.80 -12.90
C ARG A 92 1.15 -6.51 -12.33
N GLU A 93 0.59 -7.44 -13.10
CA GLU A 93 -0.61 -8.18 -12.69
C GLU A 93 -0.39 -9.08 -11.48
N ILE A 94 0.79 -9.71 -11.37
CA ILE A 94 1.13 -10.55 -10.22
C ILE A 94 1.20 -9.70 -8.95
N VAL A 95 1.87 -8.54 -9.03
CA VAL A 95 2.00 -7.61 -7.91
C VAL A 95 0.62 -7.08 -7.49
N LEU A 96 -0.22 -6.70 -8.45
CA LEU A 96 -1.58 -6.23 -8.19
C LEU A 96 -2.44 -7.31 -7.53
N ALA A 97 -2.41 -8.54 -8.05
CA ALA A 97 -3.16 -9.66 -7.49
C ALA A 97 -2.73 -9.94 -6.04
N ALA A 98 -1.43 -10.00 -5.77
CA ALA A 98 -0.91 -10.19 -4.42
C ALA A 98 -1.35 -9.06 -3.47
N PHE A 99 -1.36 -7.82 -3.94
CA PHE A 99 -1.82 -6.66 -3.16
C PHE A 99 -3.31 -6.77 -2.82
N VAL A 100 -4.15 -7.09 -3.81
CA VAL A 100 -5.60 -7.28 -3.62
C VAL A 100 -5.87 -8.41 -2.64
N ILE A 101 -5.16 -9.53 -2.73
CA ILE A 101 -5.31 -10.67 -1.80
C ILE A 101 -4.88 -10.27 -0.39
N CYS A 102 -3.74 -9.59 -0.24
CA CYS A 102 -3.22 -9.17 1.06
C CYS A 102 -4.18 -8.19 1.75
N PHE A 103 -4.53 -7.10 1.09
CA PHE A 103 -5.47 -6.11 1.64
C PHE A 103 -6.89 -6.68 1.78
N GLY A 104 -7.32 -7.52 0.86
CA GLY A 104 -8.59 -8.24 0.95
C GLY A 104 -8.67 -9.11 2.20
N SER A 105 -7.62 -9.89 2.50
CA SER A 105 -7.56 -10.72 3.71
C SER A 105 -7.53 -9.91 5.00
N ILE A 106 -6.76 -8.81 5.05
CA ILE A 106 -6.74 -7.89 6.19
C ILE A 106 -8.13 -7.27 6.40
N GLY A 107 -8.78 -6.83 5.31
CA GLY A 107 -10.13 -6.27 5.35
C GLY A 107 -11.16 -7.26 5.88
N VAL A 108 -11.12 -8.51 5.41
CA VAL A 108 -11.99 -9.59 5.91
C VAL A 108 -11.72 -9.90 7.38
N ALA A 109 -10.45 -10.00 7.79
CA ALA A 109 -10.10 -10.23 9.19
C ALA A 109 -10.58 -9.09 10.09
N PHE A 110 -10.47 -7.84 9.65
CA PHE A 110 -10.97 -6.68 10.37
C PHE A 110 -12.50 -6.68 10.44
N ALA A 111 -13.20 -6.95 9.33
CA ALA A 111 -14.65 -7.04 9.29
C ALA A 111 -15.19 -8.12 10.24
N LEU A 112 -14.56 -9.30 10.27
CA LEU A 112 -14.90 -10.38 11.18
C LEU A 112 -14.58 -10.01 12.64
N GLY A 113 -13.40 -9.44 12.91
CA GLY A 113 -12.99 -9.05 14.25
C GLY A 113 -13.89 -7.98 14.86
N VAL A 114 -14.20 -6.93 14.10
CA VAL A 114 -15.11 -5.86 14.53
C VAL A 114 -16.55 -6.35 14.61
N GLY A 115 -17.02 -7.12 13.62
CA GLY A 115 -18.38 -7.66 13.59
C GLY A 115 -18.67 -8.55 14.79
N LEU A 116 -17.77 -9.49 15.10
CA LEU A 116 -17.90 -10.36 16.28
C LEU A 116 -17.65 -9.61 17.59
N GLY A 117 -16.68 -8.67 17.61
CA GLY A 117 -16.32 -7.91 18.80
C GLY A 117 -17.41 -6.96 19.28
N THR A 118 -18.13 -6.31 18.37
CA THR A 118 -19.19 -5.35 18.69
C THR A 118 -20.55 -6.00 18.96
N ALA A 119 -20.77 -7.24 18.49
CA ALA A 119 -22.03 -7.95 18.64
C ALA A 119 -22.52 -8.03 20.11
N LYS A 120 -21.62 -8.34 21.05
CA LYS A 120 -21.97 -8.42 22.49
C LYS A 120 -22.32 -7.06 23.10
N ALA A 121 -21.61 -6.00 22.71
CA ALA A 121 -21.86 -4.65 23.20
C ALA A 121 -23.23 -4.14 22.75
N ILE A 122 -23.61 -4.40 21.49
CA ILE A 122 -24.93 -4.08 20.94
C ILE A 122 -26.03 -4.88 21.65
N GLN A 123 -25.78 -6.17 21.89
CA GLN A 123 -26.74 -7.03 22.59
C GLN A 123 -27.01 -6.55 24.03
N GLN A 124 -25.96 -6.18 24.77
CA GLN A 124 -26.10 -5.64 26.13
C GLN A 124 -26.78 -4.27 26.13
N GLY A 125 -26.37 -3.36 25.26
CA GLY A 125 -27.01 -2.03 25.13
C GLY A 125 -28.50 -2.13 24.84
N THR A 126 -28.88 -3.04 23.95
CA THR A 126 -30.28 -3.29 23.60
C THR A 126 -31.06 -3.93 24.76
N SER A 127 -30.46 -4.92 25.45
CA SER A 127 -31.13 -5.57 26.60
C SER A 127 -31.33 -4.64 27.80
N ASN A 128 -30.43 -3.68 28.01
CA ASN A 128 -30.55 -2.69 29.07
C ASN A 128 -31.68 -1.68 28.78
N LEU A 129 -31.87 -1.34 27.50
CA LEU A 129 -32.96 -0.46 27.07
C LEU A 129 -34.34 -1.12 27.27
N PHE A 130 -34.47 -2.41 26.95
CA PHE A 130 -35.71 -3.15 27.16
C PHE A 130 -36.03 -3.45 28.64
N ARG A 131 -35.04 -3.42 29.54
CA ARG A 131 -35.28 -3.56 30.99
C ARG A 131 -35.84 -2.28 31.61
N HIS A 132 -35.44 -1.09 31.15
CA HIS A 132 -35.98 0.17 31.69
C HIS A 132 -37.46 0.41 31.33
N THR A 133 -37.93 -0.03 30.16
CA THR A 133 -39.36 0.11 29.79
C THR A 133 -40.29 -0.83 30.58
N LYS A 134 -39.76 -1.83 31.30
CA LYS A 134 -40.56 -2.82 32.03
C LYS A 134 -40.76 -2.49 33.52
N ASP A 135 -40.03 -1.50 34.05
CA ASP A 135 -40.15 -1.02 35.45
C ASP A 135 -41.04 0.24 35.57
N GLU A 136 -41.46 0.85 34.45
CA GLU A 136 -42.26 2.09 34.43
C GLU A 136 -43.76 1.89 34.12
N GLY A 137 -44.30 0.66 34.20
CA GLY A 137 -45.72 0.34 33.99
C GLY A 137 -46.24 -0.68 34.99
#